data_AF-A0A7V8F4H1-F1
#
_entry.id   AF-A0A7V8F4H1-F1
#
_cell.length_a   1.000
_cell.length_b   1.000
_cell.length_c   1.000
_cell.angle_alpha   90.00
_cell.angle_beta   90.00
_cell.angle_gamma   90.00
#
_symmetry.space_group_name_H-M   'P 1'
#
loop_
_entity.id
_entity.type
_entity.pdbx_description
1 polymer ?
#
loop_
_entity_poly.entity_id
_entity_poly.type
_entity_poly.pdbx_seq_one_letter_code
_entity_poly.pdbx_strand_id
1 'polypeptide(L)' 'MAEVDKAKEGWTWTQGSRKWHYYREKRAICGGMLLFVHPSEGYELGNNDSKDNCAACKRRIAKEVADQGAAK' A
#
# COMPACT_ATOMS: atom_id res chain seq x y z
N MET A 1 -11.00 23.61 -1.98
CA MET A 1 -11.63 22.45 -1.33
C MET A 1 -10.55 21.40 -1.13
N ALA A 2 -9.89 21.40 0.03
CA ALA A 2 -8.84 20.44 0.39
C ALA A 2 -9.50 19.30 1.17
N GLU A 3 -10.14 18.39 0.45
CA GLU A 3 -10.79 17.21 1.05
C GLU A 3 -9.78 16.06 1.14
N VAL A 4 -9.17 15.99 2.33
CA VAL A 4 -8.87 14.74 3.07
C VAL A 4 -8.18 13.63 2.25
N ASP A 5 -6.87 13.82 2.11
CA ASP A 5 -5.83 12.90 1.63
C ASP A 5 -5.62 11.63 2.49
N LYS A 6 -6.67 11.09 3.14
CA LYS A 6 -6.51 9.99 4.12
C LYS A 6 -6.90 8.60 3.63
N ALA A 7 -7.40 8.48 2.39
CA ALA A 7 -7.83 7.21 1.79
C ALA A 7 -7.08 6.86 0.49
N LYS A 8 -5.85 7.36 0.31
CA LYS A 8 -5.07 7.12 -0.91
C LYS A 8 -4.04 5.99 -0.79
N GLU A 9 -3.83 5.43 0.40
CA GLU A 9 -2.83 4.37 0.58
C GLU A 9 -3.31 3.21 1.45
N GLY A 10 -2.77 2.03 1.17
CA GLY A 10 -3.02 0.80 1.92
C GLY A 10 -2.86 -0.44 1.03
N TRP A 11 -3.15 -1.60 1.60
CA TRP A 11 -3.10 -2.88 0.91
C TRP A 11 -4.33 -3.07 0.04
N THR A 12 -4.14 -3.57 -1.17
CA THR A 12 -5.26 -4.01 -2.00
C THR A 12 -4.87 -5.28 -2.74
N TRP A 13 -5.88 -6.10 -2.99
CA TRP A 13 -5.76 -7.30 -3.79
C TRP A 13 -6.10 -6.97 -5.24
N THR A 14 -5.10 -7.04 -6.12
CA THR A 14 -5.34 -6.89 -7.55
C THR A 14 -5.74 -8.22 -8.18
N GLN A 15 -6.85 -8.21 -8.93
CA GLN A 15 -7.32 -9.36 -9.68
C GLN A 15 -6.27 -9.71 -10.77
N GLY A 16 -5.39 -10.67 -10.46
CA GLY A 16 -4.23 -11.04 -11.29
C GLY A 16 -2.94 -11.23 -10.49
N SER A 17 -2.81 -10.57 -9.35
CA SER A 17 -1.73 -10.84 -8.40
C SER A 17 -2.16 -11.91 -7.41
N ARG A 18 -1.27 -12.87 -7.13
CA ARG A 18 -1.47 -13.88 -6.07
C ARG A 18 -1.15 -13.35 -4.66
N LYS A 19 -0.95 -12.05 -4.52
CA LYS A 19 -0.46 -11.40 -3.30
C LYS A 19 -1.10 -10.04 -3.11
N TRP A 20 -1.21 -9.62 -1.86
CA TRP A 20 -1.57 -8.25 -1.50
C TRP A 20 -0.44 -7.29 -1.83
N HIS A 21 -0.78 -6.16 -2.43
CA HIS A 21 0.18 -5.12 -2.76
C HIS A 21 -0.23 -3.83 -2.07
N TYR A 22 0.74 -3.13 -1.50
CA TYR A 22 0.51 -1.81 -0.92
C TYR A 22 0.61 -0.76 -1.99
N TYR A 23 -0.44 0.03 -2.13
CA TYR A 23 -0.53 1.14 -3.06
C TYR A 23 -0.54 2.45 -2.29
N ARG A 24 0.07 3.47 -2.88
CA ARG A 24 -0.01 4.87 -2.48
C ARG A 24 -0.37 5.66 -3.72
N GLU A 25 -1.48 6.39 -3.69
CA GLU A 25 -1.98 7.19 -4.80
C GLU A 25 -2.10 6.41 -6.11
N LYS A 26 -2.67 5.20 -6.03
CA LYS A 26 -2.81 4.25 -7.15
C LYS A 26 -1.50 3.62 -7.63
N ARG A 27 -0.35 3.89 -7.01
CA ARG A 27 0.93 3.28 -7.40
C ARG A 27 1.40 2.27 -6.36
N ALA A 28 1.75 1.06 -6.79
CA ALA A 28 2.33 0.07 -5.90
C ALA A 28 3.73 0.52 -5.49
N ILE A 29 4.02 0.48 -4.20
CA ILE A 29 5.33 0.89 -3.67
C ILE A 29 6.47 -0.06 -4.09
N CYS A 30 6.15 -1.30 -4.48
CA CYS A 30 7.12 -2.23 -5.06
C CYS A 30 7.57 -1.81 -6.46
N GLY A 31 6.91 -0.82 -7.08
CA GLY A 31 7.28 -0.25 -8.38
C GLY A 31 6.75 -1.03 -9.58
N GLY A 32 6.09 -2.18 -9.38
CA GLY A 32 5.68 -3.06 -10.48
C GLY A 32 4.27 -2.84 -11.02
N MET A 33 3.37 -2.20 -10.26
CA MET A 33 1.96 -2.13 -10.61
C MET A 33 1.40 -0.73 -10.38
N LEU A 34 0.61 -0.26 -11.34
CA LEU A 34 -0.15 0.97 -11.24
C LEU A 34 -1.63 0.63 -11.42
N LEU A 35 -2.46 1.10 -10.51
CA LEU A 35 -3.91 0.95 -10.58
C LEU A 35 -4.47 2.08 -11.46
N PHE A 36 -5.18 1.71 -12.51
CA PHE A 36 -5.92 2.68 -13.32
C PHE A 36 -7.20 3.15 -12.61
N VAL A 37 -7.78 2.28 -11.76
CA VAL A 37 -9.01 2.51 -11.00
C VAL A 37 -8.74 2.27 -9.52
N HIS A 38 -9.31 3.09 -8.63
CA HIS A 38 -9.26 2.81 -7.19
C HIS A 38 -9.99 1.50 -6.89
N PRO A 39 -9.51 0.69 -5.95
CA PRO A 39 -10.27 -0.48 -5.50
C PRO A 39 -11.61 -0.02 -4.92
N SER A 40 -12.71 -0.62 -5.39
CA SER A 40 -14.07 -0.27 -4.95
C SER A 40 -14.30 -0.52 -3.47
N GLU A 41 -13.59 -1.48 -2.88
CA GLU A 41 -13.63 -1.80 -1.44
C GLU A 41 -12.69 -0.92 -0.61
N GLY A 42 -11.96 0.00 -1.23
CA GLY A 42 -10.94 0.82 -0.58
C GLY A 42 -9.61 0.11 -0.39
N TYR A 43 -8.68 0.78 0.28
CA TYR A 43 -7.40 0.19 0.65
C TYR A 43 -7.46 -0.31 2.11
N GLU A 44 -7.02 -1.54 2.33
CA GLU A 44 -6.93 -2.11 3.67
C GLU A 44 -5.72 -1.54 4.43
N LEU A 45 -5.99 -0.96 5.60
CA LEU A 45 -4.98 -0.45 6.51
C LEU A 45 -4.79 -1.45 7.65
N GLY A 46 -3.54 -1.84 7.90
CA GLY A 46 -3.22 -2.75 8.99
C GLY A 46 -3.35 -4.23 8.59
N ASN A 47 -2.35 -4.74 7.88
CA ASN A 47 -2.10 -6.18 7.79
C ASN A 47 -0.63 -6.44 7.40
N ASN A 48 0.31 -5.63 7.87
CA ASN A 48 1.68 -5.60 7.33
C ASN A 48 2.43 -6.93 7.49
N ASP A 49 2.04 -7.79 8.44
CA ASP A 49 2.78 -9.02 8.71
C ASP A 49 2.31 -10.27 7.94
N SER A 50 1.17 -10.21 7.25
CA SER A 50 0.63 -11.38 6.52
C SER A 50 1.60 -11.95 5.46
N LYS A 51 1.66 -13.29 5.36
CA LYS A 51 2.46 -14.02 4.37
C LYS A 51 1.96 -13.82 2.94
N ASP A 52 0.70 -13.46 2.80
CA ASP A 52 0.03 -13.16 1.53
C ASP A 52 0.43 -11.79 0.96
N ASN A 53 1.15 -10.96 1.74
CA ASN A 53 1.62 -9.67 1.27
C ASN A 53 2.88 -9.79 0.40
N CYS A 54 2.99 -8.87 -0.55
CA CYS A 54 4.20 -8.69 -1.33
C CYS A 54 5.37 -8.34 -0.41
N ALA A 55 6.37 -9.23 -0.33
CA ALA A 55 7.56 -9.03 0.50
C ALA A 55 8.34 -7.75 0.17
N ALA A 56 8.31 -7.32 -1.10
CA ALA A 56 8.91 -6.05 -1.53
C ALA A 56 8.15 -4.85 -0.95
N CYS A 57 6.80 -4.88 -0.98
CA CYS A 57 5.98 -3.86 -0.33
C CYS A 57 6.23 -3.85 1.18
N LYS A 58 6.23 -5.01 1.85
CA LYS A 58 6.52 -5.13 3.30
C LYS A 58 7.84 -4.47 3.66
N ARG A 59 8.93 -4.79 2.93
CA ARG A 59 10.26 -4.22 3.20
C ARG A 59 10.29 -2.70 3.04
N ARG A 60 9.60 -2.17 2.03
CA ARG A 60 9.58 -0.73 1.76
C ARG A 60 8.78 0.03 2.82
N ILE A 61 7.61 -0.48 3.20
CA ILE A 61 6.83 0.08 4.31
C ILE A 61 7.60 -0.01 5.61
N ALA A 62 8.21 -1.15 5.92
CA ALA A 62 9.02 -1.28 7.14
C ALA A 62 10.18 -0.27 7.16
N LYS A 63 10.80 -0.01 6.00
CA LYS A 63 11.82 1.03 5.87
C LYS A 63 11.24 2.43 6.05
N GLU A 64 10.10 2.74 5.43
CA GLU A 64 9.45 4.06 5.58
C GLU A 64 8.91 4.27 6.99
N VAL A 65 8.37 3.25 7.65
CA VAL A 65 7.91 3.32 9.04
C VAL A 65 9.10 3.51 9.99
N ALA A 66 10.22 2.84 9.73
CA ALA A 66 11.44 3.06 10.49
C ALA A 66 12.03 4.47 10.28
N ASP A 67 11.90 5.01 9.07
CA ASP A 67 12.37 6.36 8.70
C ASP A 67 11.45 7.47 9.26
N GLN A 68 10.13 7.33 9.07
CA GLN A 68 9.10 8.24 9.59
C GLN A 68 8.96 8.16 11.12
N GLY A 69 9.30 7.03 11.74
CA GLY A 69 9.37 6.87 13.19
C GLY A 69 10.57 7.55 13.84
N ALA A 70 11.60 7.94 13.06
CA ALA A 70 12.78 8.66 13.55
C ALA A 70 12.67 10.19 13.40
N ALA A 71 11.63 10.69 12.73
CA ALA A 71 11.36 12.11 12.54
C ALA A 71 10.40 12.70 13.58
N LYS A 72 10.40 12.17 14.81
CA LYS A 72 9.57 12.67 15.90
C LYS A 72 10.36 12.97 17.15
#